data_AF-A0A6J4KC60-F1
#
_entry.id   AF-A0A6J4KC60-F1
#
_cell.length_a   1.000
_cell.length_b   1.000
_cell.length_c   1.000
_cell.angle_alpha   90.00
_cell.angle_beta   90.00
_cell.angle_gamma   90.00
#
_symmetry.space_group_name_H-M   'P 1'
#
loop_
_entity.id
_entity.type
_entity.pdbx_description
1 polymer ?
#
loop_
_entity_poly.entity_id
_entity_poly.type
_entity_poly.pdbx_seq_one_letter_code
_entity_poly.pdbx_strand_id
1 'polypeptide(L)'
;MNAPDDYLWLKKGSDPEIEALERELQAFRYAAPRCEAGLTARPRRPSHRVLRTGLAAVACTAGVVALTTFAYLWWPEGKPWRSELETAGLAPVTFELAVGERITTRADQTAQLRLGGIGTVALAPASSMRLVQTGTGRHRLELERGTVAVRAWAPPGHVRVTVGQAEVVDLGCWFYISRLHPQSPSTVRVRSGWVMLDGDQETVVP
;
A
#
# COMPACT_ATOMS: atom_id res chain seq x y z
N MET A 1 -31.50 12.55 -7.02
CA MET A 1 -30.49 13.64 -7.08
C MET A 1 -30.85 14.60 -5.95
N ASN A 2 -30.14 14.54 -4.82
CA ASN A 2 -30.45 15.39 -3.67
C ASN A 2 -29.97 16.81 -3.97
N ALA A 3 -30.84 17.78 -3.75
CA ALA A 3 -30.54 19.19 -3.94
C ALA A 3 -29.46 19.65 -2.95
N PRO A 4 -28.64 20.66 -3.29
CA PRO A 4 -27.55 21.17 -2.45
C PRO A 4 -28.01 21.82 -1.13
N ASP A 5 -29.31 21.92 -0.88
CA ASP A 5 -29.95 22.46 0.33
C ASP A 5 -30.53 21.36 1.24
N ASP A 6 -29.88 20.19 1.29
CA ASP A 6 -30.34 19.02 2.03
C ASP A 6 -30.29 19.25 3.57
N TYR A 7 -31.41 18.94 4.24
CA TYR A 7 -31.59 19.08 5.69
C TYR A 7 -30.50 18.33 6.47
N LEU A 8 -30.06 17.17 5.95
CA LEU A 8 -29.05 16.32 6.59
C LEU A 8 -27.68 17.00 6.73
N TRP A 9 -27.33 17.92 5.81
CA TRP A 9 -26.00 18.52 5.75
C TRP A 9 -25.99 19.98 6.19
N LEU A 10 -27.06 20.73 5.86
CA LEU A 10 -27.14 22.16 6.11
C LEU A 10 -28.17 22.54 7.18
N LYS A 11 -28.98 21.59 7.67
CA LYS A 11 -30.11 21.83 8.59
C LYS A 11 -31.01 22.97 8.14
N LYS A 12 -31.20 23.09 6.82
CA LYS A 12 -32.10 24.05 6.19
C LYS A 12 -33.22 23.29 5.51
N GLY A 13 -34.44 23.84 5.57
CA GLY A 13 -35.65 23.15 5.13
C GLY A 13 -36.38 22.46 6.30
N SER A 14 -37.51 21.82 5.98
CA SER A 14 -38.33 21.04 6.92
C SER A 14 -38.49 19.65 6.31
N ASP A 15 -38.12 18.62 7.09
CA ASP A 15 -38.30 17.21 6.74
C ASP A 15 -39.23 16.57 7.79
N PRO A 16 -40.44 16.13 7.42
CA PRO A 16 -41.43 15.63 8.37
C PRO A 16 -41.00 14.35 9.09
N GLU A 17 -40.13 13.54 8.49
CA GLU A 17 -39.62 12.32 9.12
C GLU A 17 -38.60 12.65 10.21
N ILE A 18 -37.71 13.62 9.92
CA ILE A 18 -36.76 14.12 10.92
C ILE A 18 -37.50 14.87 12.04
N GLU A 19 -38.51 15.68 11.72
CA GLU A 19 -39.31 16.38 12.73
C GLU A 19 -40.07 15.42 13.67
N ALA A 20 -40.48 14.26 13.17
CA ALA A 20 -41.08 13.22 14.01
C ALA A 20 -40.04 12.61 14.96
N LEU A 21 -38.85 12.28 14.45
CA LEU A 21 -37.72 11.78 15.24
C LEU A 21 -37.25 12.79 16.30
N GLU A 22 -37.14 14.07 15.96
CA GLU A 22 -36.76 15.12 16.91
C GLU A 22 -37.78 15.25 18.05
N ARG A 23 -39.07 15.03 17.76
CA ARG A 23 -40.15 15.04 18.75
C ARG A 23 -40.07 13.86 19.70
N GLU A 24 -39.82 12.65 19.18
CA GLU A 24 -39.67 11.45 20.00
C GLU A 24 -38.42 11.51 20.88
N LEU A 25 -37.31 12.04 20.35
CA LEU A 25 -36.04 12.11 21.05
C LEU A 25 -35.89 13.35 21.95
N GLN A 26 -36.87 14.24 21.97
CA GLN A 26 -36.83 15.48 22.75
C GLN A 26 -36.57 15.21 24.25
N ALA A 27 -37.10 14.12 24.79
CA ALA A 27 -36.91 13.74 26.20
C ALA A 27 -35.46 13.32 26.52
N PHE A 28 -34.72 12.84 25.52
CA PHE A 28 -33.30 12.48 25.63
C PHE A 28 -32.37 13.61 25.20
N ARG A 29 -32.91 14.81 24.96
CA ARG A 29 -32.12 15.97 24.59
C ARG A 29 -31.07 16.22 25.67
N TYR A 30 -29.81 16.19 25.24
CA TYR A 30 -28.69 16.52 26.11
C TYR A 30 -28.83 17.97 26.59
N ALA A 31 -29.19 18.13 27.86
CA ALA A 31 -29.13 19.41 28.56
C ALA A 31 -27.72 19.54 29.15
N ALA A 32 -26.83 20.25 28.45
CA ALA A 32 -25.56 20.65 29.04
C ALA A 32 -25.87 21.40 30.35
N PRO A 33 -25.27 21.04 31.50
CA PRO A 33 -25.45 21.82 32.72
C PRO A 33 -25.03 23.26 32.43
N ARG A 34 -25.91 24.22 32.75
CA ARG A 34 -25.54 25.64 32.73
C ARG A 34 -24.47 25.83 33.79
N CYS A 35 -23.22 25.84 33.38
CA CYS A 35 -22.15 26.37 34.21
C CYS A 35 -22.46 27.84 34.46
N GLU A 36 -22.94 28.18 35.64
CA GLU A 36 -22.89 29.55 36.14
C GLU A 36 -21.41 29.89 36.33
N ALA A 37 -20.80 30.34 35.25
CA ALA A 37 -19.40 30.69 35.20
C ALA A 37 -19.19 32.04 35.91
N GLY A 38 -19.19 32.00 37.24
CA GLY A 38 -18.41 32.93 38.06
C GLY A 38 -16.91 32.64 37.89
N LEU A 39 -16.42 32.65 36.65
CA LEU A 39 -15.02 32.51 36.33
C LEU A 39 -14.59 33.82 35.67
N THR A 40 -14.01 34.72 36.46
CA THR A 40 -13.10 35.73 35.90
C THR A 40 -11.93 34.97 35.29
N ALA A 41 -12.08 34.57 34.02
CA ALA A 41 -11.04 33.92 33.26
C ALA A 41 -9.93 34.94 33.04
N ARG A 42 -8.96 34.97 33.96
CA ARG A 42 -7.72 35.71 33.76
C ARG A 42 -7.08 35.12 32.50
N PRO A 43 -6.88 35.88 31.41
CA PRO A 43 -6.29 35.34 30.21
C PRO A 43 -4.89 34.83 30.58
N ARG A 44 -4.74 33.51 30.68
CA ARG A 44 -3.45 32.87 30.82
C ARG A 44 -2.72 33.12 29.50
N ARG A 45 -1.86 34.14 29.47
CA ARG A 45 -0.93 34.35 28.36
C ARG A 45 -0.11 33.06 28.23
N PRO A 46 -0.24 32.30 27.12
CA PRO A 46 0.52 31.07 26.99
C PRO A 46 1.99 31.45 27.01
N SER A 47 2.74 30.82 27.91
CA SER A 47 4.18 30.96 27.95
C SER A 47 4.73 30.52 26.59
N HIS A 48 5.33 31.46 25.85
CA HIS A 48 5.97 31.17 24.56
C HIS A 48 7.01 30.05 24.66
N ARG A 49 7.52 29.73 25.88
CA ARG A 49 8.42 28.59 26.11
C ARG A 49 7.72 27.24 25.98
N VAL A 50 6.50 27.10 26.50
CA VAL A 50 5.72 25.85 26.41
C VAL A 50 5.27 25.60 24.96
N LEU A 51 4.91 26.66 24.24
CA LEU A 51 4.58 26.58 22.82
C LEU A 51 5.81 26.20 21.98
N ARG A 52 7.00 26.73 22.30
CA ARG A 52 8.27 26.41 21.62
C ARG A 52 8.76 24.98 21.89
N THR A 53 8.66 24.48 23.12
CA THR A 53 9.07 23.09 23.42
C THR A 53 8.11 22.07 22.81
N GLY A 54 6.80 22.36 22.79
CA GLY A 54 5.83 21.53 22.08
C GLY A 54 6.09 21.47 20.57
N LEU A 55 6.37 22.62 19.93
CA LEU A 55 6.67 22.69 18.51
C LEU A 55 7.99 21.97 18.15
N ALA A 56 9.03 22.11 18.98
CA ALA A 56 10.29 21.42 18.79
C ALA A 56 10.16 19.89 18.90
N ALA A 57 9.36 19.40 19.86
CA ALA A 57 9.11 17.96 20.00
C ALA A 57 8.39 17.37 18.78
N VAL A 58 7.38 18.07 18.25
CA VAL A 58 6.66 17.68 17.03
C VAL A 58 7.57 17.70 15.80
N ALA A 59 8.44 18.71 15.68
CA ALA A 59 9.40 18.78 14.57
C ALA A 59 10.42 17.64 14.62
N CYS A 60 10.91 17.26 15.81
CA CYS A 60 11.82 16.14 15.98
C CYS A 60 11.16 14.81 15.62
N THR A 61 9.93 14.54 16.07
CA THR A 61 9.23 13.29 15.73
C THR A 61 8.94 13.20 14.25
N ALA A 62 8.48 14.29 13.62
CA ALA A 62 8.26 14.33 12.17
C ALA A 62 9.57 14.11 11.39
N GLY A 63 10.67 14.72 11.83
CA GLY A 63 11.99 14.55 11.22
C GLY A 63 12.50 13.10 11.30
N VAL A 64 12.33 12.44 12.45
CA VAL A 64 12.68 11.03 12.62
C VAL A 64 11.84 10.13 11.72
N VAL A 65 10.52 10.34 11.67
CA VAL A 65 9.63 9.56 10.79
C VAL A 65 9.98 9.76 9.30
N ALA A 66 10.27 10.99 8.88
CA ALA A 66 10.67 11.26 7.50
C ALA A 66 12.00 10.58 7.16
N LEU A 67 12.99 10.66 8.06
CA LEU A 67 14.31 10.05 7.86
C LEU A 67 14.22 8.52 7.81
N THR A 68 13.46 7.89 8.72
CA THR A 68 13.30 6.43 8.75
C THR A 68 12.53 5.95 7.52
N THR A 69 11.47 6.65 7.11
CA THR A 69 10.72 6.33 5.89
C THR A 69 11.60 6.45 4.66
N PHE A 70 12.38 7.53 4.55
CA PHE A 70 13.32 7.72 3.46
C PHE A 70 14.36 6.60 3.43
N ALA A 71 15.00 6.29 4.56
CA ALA A 71 15.99 5.23 4.65
C ALA A 71 15.42 3.85 4.30
N TYR A 72 14.15 3.59 4.65
CA TYR A 72 13.46 2.35 4.34
C TYR A 72 13.10 2.20 2.85
N LEU A 73 12.67 3.30 2.21
CA LEU A 73 12.27 3.32 0.80
C LEU A 73 13.46 3.52 -0.16
N TRP A 74 14.61 3.96 0.36
CA TRP A 74 15.79 4.19 -0.44
C TRP A 74 16.41 2.88 -0.90
N TRP A 75 16.56 2.74 -2.21
CA TRP A 75 17.26 1.61 -2.84
C TRP A 75 18.25 2.14 -3.88
N PRO A 76 19.54 1.78 -3.80
CA PRO A 76 20.51 2.19 -4.82
C PRO A 76 20.14 1.64 -6.20
N GLU A 77 20.36 2.45 -7.23
CA GLU A 77 20.12 2.06 -8.63
C GLU A 77 20.93 0.81 -8.99
N GLY A 78 20.27 -0.15 -9.63
CA GLY A 78 20.91 -1.38 -10.12
C GLY A 78 21.35 -2.37 -9.04
N LYS A 79 21.15 -2.07 -7.74
CA LYS A 79 21.54 -2.99 -6.67
C LYS A 79 20.79 -4.32 -6.81
N PRO A 80 21.52 -5.47 -6.81
CA PRO A 80 20.92 -6.77 -7.01
C PRO A 80 20.01 -7.17 -5.84
N TRP A 81 19.14 -8.12 -6.09
CA TRP A 81 18.26 -8.68 -5.07
C TRP A 81 18.86 -9.93 -4.46
N ARG A 82 18.89 -9.97 -3.12
CA ARG A 82 19.17 -11.20 -2.40
C ARG A 82 18.02 -12.17 -2.66
N SER A 83 18.39 -13.37 -3.07
CA SER A 83 17.48 -14.41 -3.51
C SER A 83 17.88 -15.74 -2.89
N GLU A 84 16.89 -16.59 -2.67
CA GLU A 84 17.06 -17.92 -2.11
C GLU A 84 16.33 -18.91 -3.01
N LEU A 85 17.04 -19.96 -3.44
CA LEU A 85 16.49 -21.05 -4.23
C LEU A 85 16.36 -22.28 -3.33
N GLU A 86 15.14 -22.75 -3.17
CA GLU A 86 14.83 -23.97 -2.45
C GLU A 86 14.64 -25.10 -3.45
N THR A 87 15.29 -26.24 -3.19
CA THR A 87 15.13 -27.47 -3.97
C THR A 87 14.72 -28.58 -3.01
N ALA A 88 13.71 -29.38 -3.38
CA ALA A 88 13.19 -30.43 -2.52
C ALA A 88 14.30 -31.39 -2.05
N GLY A 89 14.43 -31.56 -0.73
CA GLY A 89 15.43 -32.46 -0.13
C GLY A 89 16.86 -31.92 -0.05
N LEU A 90 17.09 -30.66 -0.44
CA LEU A 90 18.40 -29.99 -0.36
C LEU A 90 18.33 -28.74 0.53
N ALA A 91 19.49 -28.32 1.04
CA ALA A 91 19.61 -27.05 1.74
C ALA A 91 19.37 -25.87 0.76
N PRO A 92 18.72 -24.78 1.19
CA PRO A 92 18.53 -23.62 0.33
C PRO A 92 19.84 -22.98 -0.12
N VAL A 93 19.85 -22.48 -1.36
CA VAL A 93 21.01 -21.78 -1.94
C VAL A 93 20.70 -20.30 -2.02
N THR A 94 21.51 -19.48 -1.35
CA THR A 94 21.42 -18.01 -1.45
C THR A 94 22.29 -17.50 -2.59
N PHE A 95 21.78 -16.52 -3.34
CA PHE A 95 22.50 -15.84 -4.41
C PHE A 95 21.99 -14.40 -4.56
N GLU A 96 22.68 -13.61 -5.38
CA GLU A 96 22.23 -12.28 -5.77
C GLU A 96 21.75 -12.32 -7.21
N LEU A 97 20.57 -11.73 -7.47
CA LEU A 97 20.01 -11.58 -8.81
C LEU A 97 20.21 -10.14 -9.27
N ALA A 98 21.08 -9.93 -10.24
CA ALA A 98 21.37 -8.63 -10.81
C ALA A 98 20.32 -8.18 -11.84
N VAL A 99 20.29 -6.88 -12.12
CA VAL A 99 19.43 -6.33 -13.17
C VAL A 99 19.83 -6.92 -14.53
N GLY A 100 18.85 -7.36 -15.29
CA GLY A 100 19.01 -8.07 -16.56
C GLY A 100 19.08 -9.59 -16.41
N GLU A 101 19.34 -10.11 -15.21
CA GLU A 101 19.44 -11.55 -14.99
C GLU A 101 18.06 -12.22 -14.87
N ARG A 102 18.04 -13.48 -15.30
CA ARG A 102 16.87 -14.34 -15.26
C ARG A 102 17.06 -15.44 -14.24
N ILE A 103 16.02 -15.67 -13.45
CA ILE A 103 15.89 -16.84 -12.58
C ILE A 103 14.90 -17.83 -13.21
N THR A 104 15.21 -19.11 -13.15
CA THR A 104 14.31 -20.19 -13.59
C THR A 104 14.28 -21.28 -12.53
N THR A 105 13.08 -21.66 -12.10
CA THR A 105 12.82 -22.76 -11.18
C THR A 105 12.43 -24.02 -11.96
N ARG A 106 12.97 -25.17 -11.55
CA ARG A 106 12.53 -26.49 -12.02
C ARG A 106 11.24 -26.92 -11.30
N ALA A 107 10.73 -28.11 -11.63
CA ALA A 107 9.49 -28.65 -11.06
C ALA A 107 9.60 -28.95 -9.55
N ASP A 108 10.81 -29.17 -9.06
CA ASP A 108 11.16 -29.45 -7.66
C ASP A 108 11.75 -28.24 -6.93
N GLN A 109 11.70 -27.05 -7.56
CA GLN A 109 12.32 -25.85 -7.04
C GLN A 109 11.31 -24.73 -6.82
N THR A 110 11.56 -23.92 -5.80
CA THR A 110 10.91 -22.62 -5.63
C THR A 110 11.98 -21.59 -5.34
N ALA A 111 11.67 -20.31 -5.54
CA ALA A 111 12.59 -19.24 -5.18
C ALA A 111 11.89 -18.14 -4.39
N GLN A 112 12.60 -17.56 -3.44
CA GLN A 112 12.17 -16.37 -2.71
C GLN A 112 13.19 -15.25 -2.92
N LEU A 113 12.72 -14.12 -3.44
CA LEU A 113 13.53 -12.93 -3.72
C LEU A 113 13.10 -11.80 -2.78
N ARG A 114 14.09 -11.07 -2.26
CA ARG A 114 13.86 -9.86 -1.47
C ARG A 114 13.61 -8.69 -2.41
N LEU A 115 12.39 -8.17 -2.38
CA LEU A 115 11.95 -7.01 -3.15
C LEU A 115 12.51 -5.73 -2.50
N GLY A 116 13.82 -5.54 -2.61
CA GLY A 116 14.50 -4.50 -1.86
C GLY A 116 14.25 -4.62 -0.34
N GLY A 117 13.87 -3.49 0.28
CA GLY A 117 13.37 -3.44 1.67
C GLY A 117 11.85 -3.54 1.80
N ILE A 118 11.12 -3.55 0.69
CA ILE A 118 9.68 -3.26 0.62
C ILE A 118 8.81 -4.50 0.44
N GLY A 119 9.37 -5.71 0.41
CA GLY A 119 8.56 -6.92 0.31
C GLY A 119 9.31 -8.18 -0.13
N THR A 120 8.56 -9.13 -0.68
CA THR A 120 9.07 -10.40 -1.19
C THR A 120 8.37 -10.81 -2.48
N VAL A 121 9.12 -11.48 -3.35
CA VAL A 121 8.61 -12.13 -4.55
C VAL A 121 8.91 -13.62 -4.42
N ALA A 122 7.89 -14.46 -4.52
CA ALA A 122 8.05 -15.90 -4.53
C ALA A 122 7.76 -16.45 -5.93
N LEU A 123 8.69 -17.21 -6.48
CA LEU A 123 8.58 -17.86 -7.77
C LEU A 123 8.22 -19.33 -7.54
N ALA A 124 7.09 -19.75 -8.10
CA ALA A 124 6.59 -21.12 -7.99
C ALA A 124 7.47 -22.10 -8.78
N PRO A 125 7.24 -23.42 -8.69
CA PRO A 125 7.91 -24.38 -9.55
C PRO A 125 7.67 -24.15 -11.03
N ALA A 126 8.59 -24.62 -11.87
CA ALA A 126 8.52 -24.55 -13.33
C ALA A 126 8.24 -23.13 -13.87
N SER A 127 8.87 -22.12 -13.26
CA SER A 127 8.61 -20.70 -13.54
C SER A 127 9.89 -19.98 -13.94
N SER A 128 9.76 -18.89 -14.69
CA SER A 128 10.88 -18.09 -15.16
C SER A 128 10.54 -16.61 -15.12
N MET A 129 11.45 -15.82 -14.55
CA MET A 129 11.28 -14.39 -14.32
C MET A 129 12.61 -13.67 -14.54
N ARG A 130 12.54 -12.44 -15.04
CA ARG A 130 13.69 -11.55 -15.19
C ARG A 130 13.56 -10.32 -14.30
N LEU A 131 14.67 -9.91 -13.68
CA LEU A 131 14.77 -8.63 -12.98
C LEU A 131 15.11 -7.54 -13.99
N VAL A 132 14.19 -6.61 -14.25
CA VAL A 132 14.35 -5.60 -15.32
C VAL A 132 14.94 -4.30 -14.78
N GLN A 133 14.56 -3.90 -13.57
CA GLN A 133 15.05 -2.67 -12.97
C GLN A 133 14.95 -2.71 -11.44
N THR A 134 15.94 -2.13 -10.78
CA THR A 134 15.92 -1.83 -9.34
C THR A 134 16.41 -0.41 -9.09
N GLY A 135 15.77 0.28 -8.16
CA GLY A 135 16.11 1.65 -7.78
C GLY A 135 15.07 2.23 -6.84
N THR A 136 15.31 3.44 -6.36
CA THR A 136 14.36 4.13 -5.48
C THR A 136 13.05 4.36 -6.24
N GLY A 137 11.94 3.84 -5.70
CA GLY A 137 10.63 3.93 -6.33
C GLY A 137 10.42 3.08 -7.57
N ARG A 138 11.39 2.22 -7.94
CA ARG A 138 11.36 1.47 -9.20
C ARG A 138 11.85 0.05 -9.02
N HIS A 139 10.90 -0.88 -9.05
CA HIS A 139 11.16 -2.32 -9.04
C HIS A 139 10.36 -2.95 -10.16
N ARG A 140 11.06 -3.36 -11.23
CA ARG A 140 10.44 -3.89 -12.46
C ARG A 140 10.85 -5.33 -12.67
N LEU A 141 9.85 -6.16 -12.90
CA LEU A 141 9.96 -7.59 -13.10
C LEU A 141 9.27 -7.97 -14.40
N GLU A 142 9.73 -9.04 -15.01
CA GLU A 142 9.04 -9.64 -16.14
C GLU A 142 8.80 -11.11 -15.87
N LEU A 143 7.53 -11.52 -15.89
CA LEU A 143 7.14 -12.92 -15.82
C LEU A 143 7.08 -13.49 -17.23
N GLU A 144 8.04 -14.36 -17.54
CA GLU A 144 8.12 -15.02 -18.84
C GLU A 144 7.21 -16.25 -18.90
N ARG A 145 7.22 -17.05 -17.82
CA ARG A 145 6.43 -18.27 -17.68
C ARG A 145 6.23 -18.64 -16.20
N GLY A 146 5.15 -19.33 -15.92
CA GLY A 146 4.87 -19.98 -14.64
C GLY A 146 4.04 -19.10 -13.72
N THR A 147 4.32 -19.14 -12.42
CA THR A 147 3.56 -18.37 -11.42
C THR A 147 4.49 -17.62 -10.48
N VAL A 148 4.16 -16.37 -10.22
CA VAL A 148 4.84 -15.52 -9.24
C VAL A 148 3.83 -15.01 -8.22
N ALA A 149 4.20 -14.99 -6.95
CA ALA A 149 3.47 -14.34 -5.87
C ALA A 149 4.25 -13.12 -5.41
N VAL A 150 3.62 -11.96 -5.41
CA VAL A 150 4.23 -10.70 -4.97
C VAL A 150 3.51 -10.24 -3.70
N ARG A 151 4.29 -9.98 -2.66
CA ARG A 151 3.82 -9.37 -1.43
C ARG A 151 4.64 -8.12 -1.17
N ALA A 152 4.04 -6.96 -1.42
CA ALA A 152 4.71 -5.67 -1.31
C ALA A 152 4.02 -4.78 -0.27
N TRP A 153 4.84 -4.10 0.50
CA TRP A 153 4.48 -3.02 1.43
C TRP A 153 5.15 -1.75 0.92
N ALA A 154 4.79 -1.40 -0.31
CA ALA A 154 5.41 -0.32 -1.06
C ALA A 154 4.41 0.82 -1.25
N PRO A 155 4.89 2.06 -1.42
CA PRO A 155 4.07 3.09 -2.03
C PRO A 155 3.53 2.62 -3.39
N PRO A 156 2.28 2.98 -3.73
CA PRO A 156 1.67 2.55 -4.99
C PRO A 156 2.54 2.86 -6.21
N GLY A 157 2.61 1.91 -7.14
CA GLY A 157 3.32 2.04 -8.42
C GLY A 157 4.83 1.74 -8.38
N HIS A 158 5.41 1.51 -7.20
CA HIS A 158 6.83 1.20 -7.06
C HIS A 158 7.20 -0.18 -7.63
N VAL A 159 6.27 -1.13 -7.56
CA VAL A 159 6.48 -2.52 -7.98
C VAL A 159 5.60 -2.78 -9.18
N ARG A 160 6.22 -3.18 -10.30
CA ARG A 160 5.47 -3.56 -11.49
C ARG A 160 6.00 -4.85 -12.10
N VAL A 161 5.07 -5.67 -12.57
CA VAL A 161 5.36 -6.96 -13.19
C VAL A 161 4.78 -6.95 -14.60
N THR A 162 5.64 -6.95 -15.60
CA THR A 162 5.24 -7.17 -16.99
C THR A 162 4.93 -8.64 -17.20
N VAL A 163 3.81 -8.93 -17.86
CA VAL A 163 3.37 -10.27 -18.23
C VAL A 163 2.74 -10.24 -19.62
N GLY A 164 3.46 -10.76 -20.61
CA GLY A 164 3.01 -10.68 -22.01
C GLY A 164 3.00 -9.24 -22.50
N GLN A 165 1.82 -8.74 -22.88
CA GLN A 165 1.61 -7.35 -23.33
C GLN A 165 1.00 -6.46 -22.23
N ALA A 166 0.77 -6.99 -21.03
CA ALA A 166 0.20 -6.26 -19.92
C ALA A 166 1.25 -5.99 -18.83
N GLU A 167 1.03 -4.94 -18.05
CA GLU A 167 1.77 -4.61 -16.85
C GLU A 167 0.84 -4.67 -15.64
N VAL A 168 1.24 -5.41 -14.60
CA VAL A 168 0.55 -5.46 -13.31
C VAL A 168 1.26 -4.51 -12.36
N VAL A 169 0.53 -3.49 -11.89
CA VAL A 169 1.04 -2.44 -11.04
C VAL A 169 0.52 -2.64 -9.62
N ASP A 170 1.43 -2.78 -8.67
CA ASP A 170 1.11 -2.88 -7.24
C ASP A 170 0.57 -1.55 -6.71
N LEU A 171 -0.57 -1.58 -6.04
CA LEU A 171 -1.12 -0.44 -5.28
C LEU A 171 -1.08 -0.68 -3.76
N GLY A 172 -0.11 -1.48 -3.30
CA GLY A 172 0.07 -1.85 -1.89
C GLY A 172 -0.65 -3.14 -1.52
N CYS A 173 -0.30 -4.25 -2.18
CA CYS A 173 -1.10 -5.46 -2.14
C CYS A 173 -0.28 -6.77 -2.07
N TRP A 174 -1.02 -7.87 -1.97
CA TRP A 174 -0.53 -9.22 -2.17
C TRP A 174 -1.31 -9.86 -3.31
N PHE A 175 -0.63 -10.29 -4.36
CA PHE A 175 -1.22 -10.88 -5.54
C PHE A 175 -0.37 -12.01 -6.13
N TYR A 176 -0.98 -12.76 -7.03
CA TYR A 176 -0.39 -13.83 -7.81
C TYR A 176 -0.60 -13.53 -9.29
N ILE A 177 0.41 -13.81 -10.11
CA ILE A 177 0.31 -13.77 -11.56
C ILE A 177 0.70 -15.15 -12.08
N SER A 178 -0.13 -15.73 -12.95
CA SER A 178 0.14 -17.00 -13.62
C SER A 178 0.10 -16.83 -15.13
N ARG A 179 1.14 -17.32 -15.82
CA ARG A 179 1.23 -17.42 -17.28
C ARG A 179 1.84 -18.76 -17.66
N LEU A 180 1.01 -19.73 -17.98
CA LEU A 180 1.47 -21.12 -18.19
C LEU A 180 2.34 -21.27 -19.45
N HIS A 181 2.06 -20.49 -20.51
CA HIS A 181 2.79 -20.51 -21.77
C HIS A 181 2.87 -19.10 -22.40
N PRO A 182 3.87 -18.78 -23.25
CA PRO A 182 3.93 -17.49 -23.93
C PRO A 182 2.65 -17.07 -24.66
N GLN A 183 1.90 -18.00 -25.25
CA GLN A 183 0.63 -17.72 -25.94
C GLN A 183 -0.61 -17.89 -25.05
N SER A 184 -0.47 -18.36 -23.81
CA SER A 184 -1.63 -18.48 -22.92
C SER A 184 -1.99 -17.12 -22.33
N PRO A 185 -3.30 -16.86 -22.11
CA PRO A 185 -3.72 -15.75 -21.27
C PRO A 185 -3.01 -15.78 -19.92
N SER A 186 -2.67 -14.61 -19.39
CA SER A 186 -2.20 -14.45 -18.02
C SER A 186 -3.37 -14.22 -17.08
N THR A 187 -3.32 -14.84 -15.90
CA THR A 187 -4.31 -14.64 -14.84
C THR A 187 -3.66 -13.87 -13.69
N VAL A 188 -4.38 -12.89 -13.16
CA VAL A 188 -4.00 -12.18 -11.93
C VAL A 188 -5.03 -12.47 -10.86
N ARG A 189 -4.56 -12.81 -9.66
CA ARG A 189 -5.41 -13.03 -8.48
C ARG A 189 -4.87 -12.20 -7.33
N VAL A 190 -5.66 -11.26 -6.86
CA VAL A 190 -5.34 -10.48 -5.66
C VAL A 190 -5.81 -11.26 -4.43
N ARG A 191 -5.00 -11.23 -3.38
CA ARG A 191 -5.31 -11.81 -2.07
C ARG A 191 -5.73 -10.74 -1.07
N SER A 192 -5.12 -9.56 -1.15
CA SER A 192 -5.45 -8.40 -0.32
C SER A 192 -4.90 -7.12 -0.96
N GLY A 193 -5.67 -6.04 -0.94
CA GLY A 193 -5.29 -4.75 -1.53
C GLY A 193 -5.87 -4.59 -2.94
N TRP A 194 -5.15 -3.88 -3.81
CA TRP A 194 -5.55 -3.68 -5.20
C TRP A 194 -4.34 -3.76 -6.13
N VAL A 195 -4.57 -4.25 -7.34
CA VAL A 195 -3.64 -4.12 -8.46
C VAL A 195 -4.30 -3.31 -9.56
N MET A 196 -3.48 -2.60 -10.32
CA MET A 196 -3.89 -2.02 -11.59
C MET A 196 -3.30 -2.86 -12.72
N LEU A 197 -4.16 -3.30 -13.63
CA LEU A 197 -3.78 -3.95 -14.87
C LEU A 197 -3.74 -2.88 -15.96
N ASP A 198 -2.54 -2.64 -16.48
CA ASP A 198 -2.28 -1.73 -17.59
C ASP A 198 -2.03 -2.58 -18.85
N GLY A 199 -2.93 -2.47 -19.84
CA GLY A 199 -2.93 -3.27 -21.06
C GLY A 199 -3.72 -2.54 -22.14
N ASP A 200 -4.67 -3.19 -22.79
CA ASP A 200 -5.55 -2.51 -23.77
C ASP A 200 -6.46 -1.46 -23.08
N GLN A 201 -6.82 -1.70 -21.83
CA GLN A 201 -7.58 -0.80 -20.96
C GLN A 201 -7.00 -0.87 -19.55
N GLU A 202 -6.93 0.27 -18.89
CA GLU A 202 -6.53 0.35 -17.48
C GLU A 202 -7.68 -0.14 -16.59
N THR A 203 -7.44 -1.18 -15.78
CA THR A 203 -8.46 -1.76 -14.89
C THR A 203 -7.90 -2.01 -13.50
N VAL A 204 -8.63 -1.59 -12.48
CA VAL A 204 -8.27 -1.85 -11.07
C VAL A 204 -8.98 -3.13 -10.59
N VAL A 205 -8.23 -4.06 -10.01
CA VAL A 205 -8.71 -5.37 -9.54
C VAL A 205 -8.46 -5.49 -8.03
N PRO A 206 -9.49 -5.81 -7.23
CA PRO A 206 -9.37 -6.06 -5.79
C PRO A 206 -8.98 -7.51 -5.45
#